data_AF-A0A9W7BFM9-F1
#
_entry.id   AF-A0A9W7BFM9-F1
#
_cell.length_a   1.000
_cell.length_b   1.000
_cell.length_c   1.000
_cell.angle_alpha   90.00
_cell.angle_beta   90.00
_cell.angle_gamma   90.00
#
_symmetry.space_group_name_H-M   'P 1'
#
loop_
_entity.id
_entity.type
_entity.pdbx_description
1 polymer ?
#
loop_
_entity_poly.entity_id
_entity_poly.type
_entity_poly.pdbx_seq_one_letter_code
_entity_poly.pdbx_strand_id
1 'polypeptide(L)'
;MSEESKIDSPTRDLLDRVQEFCMSKDFEGQFDEFAKVHADTFLPAVGMESGAEHQLEFHACFEEYLEHFEGKIKRFIESTGEGTVEDFYEECRIALETLGEFHPKRFFIEALLATTEYPIFFSLMMGEVRKQHPDYKPETGEVVEDEERLILRSSAHPSCHLLPPPSTNKHPSSPITSRND
;
A
#
# COMPACT_ATOMS: atom_id res chain seq x y z
N MET A 1 2.40 4.71 -53.75
CA MET A 1 2.04 3.28 -53.61
C MET A 1 2.89 2.78 -52.47
N SER A 2 2.33 2.80 -51.26
CA SER A 2 3.05 2.38 -50.06
C SER A 2 2.95 0.86 -49.99
N GLU A 3 4.11 0.20 -50.02
CA GLU A 3 4.21 -1.25 -49.86
C GLU A 3 3.88 -1.60 -48.41
N GLU A 4 2.66 -2.05 -48.17
CA GLU A 4 2.33 -2.85 -46.99
C GLU A 4 3.03 -4.21 -47.15
N SER A 5 4.20 -4.34 -46.55
CA SER A 5 4.89 -5.62 -46.41
C SER A 5 4.05 -6.54 -45.53
N LYS A 6 3.39 -7.51 -46.18
CA LYS A 6 2.87 -8.73 -45.57
C LYS A 6 3.89 -9.33 -44.60
N ILE A 7 3.58 -9.31 -43.31
CA ILE A 7 4.15 -10.22 -42.33
C ILE A 7 3.14 -11.36 -42.20
N ASP A 8 3.34 -12.41 -42.99
CA ASP A 8 2.58 -13.66 -42.87
C ASP A 8 3.62 -14.75 -42.59
N SER A 9 3.78 -15.08 -41.32
CA SER A 9 4.65 -16.15 -40.81
C SER A 9 3.79 -17.07 -39.92
N PRO A 10 3.75 -18.39 -40.16
CA PRO A 10 2.85 -19.33 -39.49
C PRO A 10 3.39 -19.83 -38.13
N THR A 11 4.34 -19.12 -37.54
CA THR A 11 4.74 -19.27 -36.13
C THR A 11 4.17 -18.10 -35.36
N ARG A 12 3.27 -18.36 -34.40
CA ARG A 12 2.74 -17.30 -33.51
C ARG A 12 3.92 -16.65 -32.78
N ASP A 13 4.04 -15.33 -32.90
CA ASP A 13 5.07 -14.55 -32.21
C ASP A 13 4.99 -14.78 -30.69
N LEU A 14 6.09 -14.58 -29.96
CA LEU A 14 6.13 -14.81 -28.51
C LEU A 14 5.07 -13.97 -27.79
N LEU A 15 4.88 -12.72 -28.23
CA LEU A 15 3.84 -11.81 -27.76
C LEU A 15 2.42 -12.40 -27.88
N ASP A 16 2.10 -13.06 -28.99
CA ASP A 16 0.78 -13.68 -29.18
C ASP A 16 0.54 -14.79 -28.15
N ARG A 17 1.57 -15.59 -27.90
CA ARG A 17 1.49 -16.70 -26.95
C ARG A 17 1.39 -16.21 -25.51
N VAL A 18 2.16 -15.20 -25.14
CA VAL A 18 2.06 -14.56 -23.81
C VAL A 18 0.70 -13.90 -23.62
N GLN A 19 0.19 -13.22 -24.65
CA GLN A 19 -1.16 -12.65 -24.61
C GLN A 19 -2.22 -13.74 -24.40
N GLU A 20 -2.16 -14.84 -25.14
CA GLU A 20 -3.06 -15.98 -24.95
C GLU A 20 -2.97 -16.58 -23.54
N PHE A 21 -1.77 -16.69 -22.98
CA PHE A 21 -1.56 -17.15 -21.61
C PHE A 21 -2.18 -16.21 -20.57
N CYS A 22 -1.95 -14.90 -20.68
CA CYS A 22 -2.54 -13.91 -19.77
C CYS A 22 -4.07 -13.87 -19.83
N MET A 23 -4.65 -14.29 -20.96
CA MET A 23 -6.11 -14.41 -21.15
C MET A 23 -6.65 -15.82 -20.85
N SER A 24 -5.79 -16.76 -20.45
CA SER A 24 -6.17 -18.14 -20.15
C SER A 24 -6.79 -18.27 -18.77
N LYS A 25 -7.51 -19.39 -18.53
CA LYS A 25 -8.08 -19.72 -17.22
C LYS A 25 -7.02 -19.90 -16.12
N ASP A 26 -5.77 -20.17 -16.49
CA ASP A 26 -4.67 -20.36 -15.54
C ASP A 26 -4.12 -19.03 -15.00
N PHE A 27 -4.36 -17.93 -15.72
CA PHE A 27 -3.96 -16.58 -15.34
C PHE A 27 -5.16 -15.70 -14.95
N GLU A 28 -6.34 -15.98 -15.51
CA GLU A 28 -7.58 -15.30 -15.19
C GLU A 28 -7.89 -15.40 -13.69
N GLY A 29 -8.27 -14.26 -13.10
CA GLY A 29 -8.62 -14.19 -11.68
C GLY A 29 -7.43 -14.23 -10.72
N GLN A 30 -6.18 -14.32 -11.20
CA GLN A 30 -5.01 -14.26 -10.34
C GLN A 30 -4.92 -12.92 -9.59
N PHE A 31 -5.28 -11.81 -10.24
CA PHE A 31 -5.38 -10.48 -9.62
C PHE A 31 -6.41 -10.45 -8.48
N ASP A 32 -7.60 -11.01 -8.73
CA ASP A 32 -8.66 -11.08 -7.74
C ASP A 32 -8.30 -12.01 -6.57
N GLU A 33 -7.63 -13.12 -6.84
CA GLU A 33 -7.16 -14.06 -5.82
C GLU A 33 -6.10 -13.42 -4.92
N PHE A 34 -5.12 -12.73 -5.51
CA PHE A 34 -4.13 -11.98 -4.77
C PHE A 34 -4.80 -10.92 -3.89
N ALA A 35 -5.71 -10.12 -4.48
CA ALA A 35 -6.41 -9.07 -3.76
C ALA A 35 -7.23 -9.62 -2.59
N LYS A 36 -7.89 -10.78 -2.77
CA LYS A 36 -8.70 -11.41 -1.71
C LYS A 36 -7.89 -11.73 -0.46
N VAL A 37 -6.66 -12.19 -0.65
CA VAL A 37 -5.79 -12.63 0.45
C VAL A 37 -5.19 -11.43 1.19
N HIS A 38 -4.91 -10.34 0.47
CA HIS A 38 -4.17 -9.19 1.02
C HIS A 38 -5.05 -7.96 1.35
N ALA A 39 -6.36 -8.02 1.09
CA ALA A 39 -7.28 -6.89 1.28
C ALA A 39 -7.19 -6.29 2.69
N ASP A 40 -7.13 -7.11 3.73
CA ASP A 40 -7.12 -6.65 5.13
C ASP A 40 -5.94 -5.72 5.45
N THR A 41 -4.80 -5.87 4.77
CA THR A 41 -3.64 -4.98 4.90
C THR A 41 -4.01 -3.52 4.57
N PHE A 42 -5.02 -3.31 3.72
CA PHE A 42 -5.45 -2.00 3.23
C PHE A 42 -6.66 -1.43 3.98
N LEU A 43 -7.17 -2.10 5.03
CA LEU A 43 -8.24 -1.54 5.88
C LEU A 43 -7.92 -0.14 6.45
N PRO A 44 -6.69 0.15 6.91
CA PRO A 44 -6.33 1.48 7.39
C PRO A 44 -6.43 2.57 6.31
N ALA A 45 -6.43 2.19 5.03
CA ALA A 45 -6.58 3.12 3.91
C ALA A 45 -8.03 3.54 3.64
N VAL A 46 -9.01 2.89 4.27
CA VAL A 46 -10.42 3.27 4.14
C VAL A 46 -10.64 4.63 4.78
N GLY A 47 -11.10 5.60 3.99
CA GLY A 47 -11.36 6.96 4.47
C GLY A 47 -10.13 7.87 4.52
N MET A 48 -8.96 7.41 4.07
CA MET A 48 -7.81 8.30 3.86
C MET A 48 -8.10 9.33 2.75
N GLU A 49 -7.57 10.53 2.93
CA GLU A 49 -7.66 11.59 1.92
C GLU A 49 -6.79 11.27 0.70
N SER A 50 -7.21 11.77 -0.47
CA SER A 50 -6.42 11.63 -1.70
C SER A 50 -5.08 12.35 -1.54
N GLY A 51 -3.98 11.64 -1.76
CA GLY A 51 -2.62 12.17 -1.60
C GLY A 51 -2.05 12.05 -0.19
N ALA A 52 -2.77 11.40 0.73
CA ALA A 52 -2.20 11.01 2.02
C ALA A 52 -1.04 10.02 1.84
N GLU A 53 -0.06 10.09 2.74
CA GLU A 53 1.10 9.19 2.72
C GLU A 53 0.66 7.75 3.00
N HIS A 54 1.08 6.84 2.13
CA HIS A 54 0.76 5.42 2.25
C HIS A 54 1.72 4.70 3.19
N GLN A 55 1.20 3.69 3.90
CA GLN A 55 2.01 2.85 4.78
C GLN A 55 3.03 2.03 3.96
N LEU A 56 4.19 1.76 4.54
CA LEU A 56 5.26 1.00 3.88
C LEU A 56 4.81 -0.42 3.53
N GLU A 57 3.92 -0.99 4.34
CA GLU A 57 3.28 -2.28 4.17
C GLU A 57 2.50 -2.36 2.84
N PHE A 58 1.93 -1.25 2.36
CA PHE A 58 1.21 -1.23 1.08
C PHE A 58 2.18 -1.39 -0.09
N HIS A 59 3.36 -0.78 0.02
CA HIS A 59 4.40 -0.90 -0.99
C HIS A 59 5.05 -2.29 -0.97
N ALA A 60 5.31 -2.85 0.22
CA ALA A 60 5.80 -4.23 0.32
C ALA A 60 4.82 -5.23 -0.31
N CYS A 61 3.51 -5.05 -0.08
CA CYS A 61 2.49 -5.86 -0.74
C CYS A 61 2.45 -5.66 -2.27
N PHE A 62 2.78 -4.46 -2.75
CA PHE A 62 2.89 -4.19 -4.18
C PHE A 62 4.10 -4.88 -4.82
N GLU A 63 5.24 -4.93 -4.14
CA GLU A 63 6.41 -5.67 -4.62
C GLU A 63 6.12 -7.17 -4.70
N GLU A 64 5.45 -7.74 -3.69
CA GLU A 64 5.01 -9.14 -3.69
C GLU A 64 4.02 -9.42 -4.83
N TYR A 65 3.10 -8.50 -5.08
CA TYR A 65 2.20 -8.55 -6.22
C TYR A 65 2.99 -8.64 -7.53
N LEU A 66 3.93 -7.72 -7.78
CA LEU A 66 4.71 -7.72 -9.02
C LEU A 66 5.49 -9.03 -9.18
N GLU A 67 6.17 -9.50 -8.13
CA GLU A 67 6.91 -10.76 -8.16
C GLU A 67 6.01 -11.96 -8.52
N HIS A 68 4.78 -12.00 -7.99
CA HIS A 68 3.82 -13.07 -8.27
C HIS A 68 3.39 -13.08 -9.74
N PHE A 69 2.99 -11.92 -10.28
CA PHE A 69 2.47 -11.81 -11.65
C PHE A 69 3.58 -11.90 -12.70
N GLU A 70 4.65 -11.12 -12.55
CA GLU A 70 5.79 -11.17 -13.46
C GLU A 70 6.47 -12.53 -13.40
N GLY A 71 6.57 -13.13 -12.21
CA GLY A 71 7.09 -14.48 -12.03
C GLY A 71 6.29 -15.54 -12.77
N LYS A 72 4.95 -15.41 -12.84
CA LYS A 72 4.10 -16.32 -13.63
C LYS A 72 4.34 -16.16 -15.13
N ILE A 73 4.40 -14.93 -15.63
CA ILE A 73 4.65 -14.65 -17.05
C ILE A 73 6.06 -15.12 -17.45
N LYS A 74 7.07 -14.81 -16.63
CA LYS A 74 8.44 -15.27 -16.81
C LYS A 74 8.54 -16.79 -16.87
N ARG A 75 7.94 -17.50 -15.89
CA ARG A 75 7.91 -18.97 -15.88
C ARG A 75 7.22 -19.54 -17.12
N PHE A 76 6.14 -18.90 -17.58
CA PHE A 76 5.47 -19.29 -18.81
C PHE A 76 6.42 -19.18 -20.00
N ILE A 77 7.05 -18.01 -20.21
CA ILE A 77 8.00 -17.78 -21.31
C ILE A 77 9.12 -18.83 -21.29
N GLU A 78 9.79 -18.99 -20.15
CA GLU A 78 10.89 -19.94 -19.98
C GLU A 78 10.45 -21.40 -20.23
N SER A 79 9.22 -21.76 -19.84
CA SER A 79 8.70 -23.13 -20.02
C SER A 79 8.41 -23.51 -21.48
N THR A 80 8.22 -22.52 -22.36
CA THR A 80 7.99 -22.79 -23.79
C THR A 80 9.27 -23.22 -24.53
N GLY A 81 10.45 -22.84 -24.02
CA GLY A 81 11.74 -23.10 -24.67
C GLY A 81 11.97 -22.34 -25.99
N GLU A 82 11.06 -21.43 -26.35
CA GLU A 82 11.00 -20.76 -27.66
C GLU A 82 11.17 -19.23 -27.55
N GLY A 83 11.87 -18.77 -26.52
CA GLY A 83 12.17 -17.35 -26.29
C GLY A 83 12.68 -17.06 -24.88
N THR A 84 13.14 -15.84 -24.69
CA THR A 84 13.57 -15.28 -23.41
C THR A 84 12.64 -14.14 -22.97
N VAL A 85 12.78 -13.71 -21.71
CA VAL A 85 12.04 -12.53 -21.23
C VAL A 85 12.49 -11.27 -21.99
N GLU A 86 13.77 -11.20 -22.34
CA GLU A 86 14.34 -10.12 -23.13
C GLU A 86 13.73 -10.07 -24.54
N ASP A 87 13.51 -11.22 -25.17
CA ASP A 87 12.82 -11.29 -26.48
C ASP A 87 11.38 -10.77 -26.36
N PHE A 88 10.68 -11.12 -25.28
CA PHE A 88 9.32 -10.63 -25.05
C PHE A 88 9.28 -9.11 -24.85
N TYR A 89 10.22 -8.53 -24.11
CA TYR A 89 10.32 -7.07 -23.96
C TYR A 89 10.63 -6.36 -25.28
N GLU A 90 11.49 -6.95 -26.11
CA GLU A 90 11.81 -6.40 -27.44
C GLU A 90 10.57 -6.41 -28.35
N GLU A 91 9.84 -7.53 -28.39
CA GLU A 91 8.59 -7.62 -29.15
C GLU A 91 7.54 -6.61 -28.66
N CYS A 92 7.41 -6.43 -27.35
CA CYS A 92 6.53 -5.41 -26.77
C CYS A 92 6.93 -4.00 -27.22
N ARG A 93 8.22 -3.67 -27.21
CA ARG A 93 8.71 -2.35 -27.63
C ARG A 93 8.42 -2.09 -29.11
N ILE A 94 8.76 -3.05 -29.98
CA ILE A 94 8.50 -2.97 -31.41
C ILE A 94 7.00 -2.78 -31.66
N ALA A 95 6.14 -3.55 -30.97
CA ALA A 95 4.69 -3.44 -31.08
C ALA A 95 4.17 -2.04 -30.66
N LEU A 96 4.68 -1.47 -29.57
CA LEU A 96 4.32 -0.12 -29.12
C LEU A 96 4.80 0.99 -30.07
N GLU A 97 5.89 0.79 -30.81
CA GLU A 97 6.42 1.79 -31.74
C GLU A 97 5.76 1.72 -33.12
N THR A 98 5.37 0.53 -33.56
CA THR A 98 4.95 0.27 -34.95
C THR A 98 3.45 0.09 -35.13
N LEU A 99 2.73 -0.37 -34.10
CA LEU A 99 1.30 -0.64 -34.19
C LEU A 99 0.48 0.62 -33.90
N GLY A 100 -0.63 0.77 -34.63
CA GLY A 100 -1.56 1.87 -34.43
C GLY A 100 -2.20 1.87 -33.04
N GLU A 101 -2.64 3.05 -32.59
CA GLU A 101 -3.23 3.30 -31.27
C GLU A 101 -4.33 2.30 -30.87
N PHE A 102 -5.17 1.90 -31.82
CA PHE A 102 -6.29 0.98 -31.57
C PHE A 102 -5.97 -0.50 -31.89
N HIS A 103 -4.70 -0.85 -32.08
CA HIS A 103 -4.32 -2.23 -32.39
C HIS A 103 -4.48 -3.13 -31.14
N PRO A 104 -5.11 -4.33 -31.24
CA PRO A 104 -5.35 -5.19 -30.08
C PRO A 104 -4.10 -5.57 -29.28
N LYS A 105 -2.98 -5.88 -29.96
CA LYS A 105 -1.70 -6.17 -29.28
C LYS A 105 -1.16 -4.97 -28.51
N ARG A 106 -1.29 -3.75 -29.07
CA ARG A 106 -0.86 -2.52 -28.42
C ARG A 106 -1.68 -2.28 -27.15
N PHE A 107 -3.01 -2.39 -27.27
CA PHE A 107 -3.92 -2.28 -26.14
C PHE A 107 -3.62 -3.31 -25.05
N PHE A 108 -3.31 -4.56 -25.43
CA PHE A 108 -2.89 -5.59 -24.48
C PHE A 108 -1.61 -5.19 -23.72
N ILE A 109 -0.58 -4.70 -24.41
CA ILE A 109 0.67 -4.28 -23.78
C ILE A 109 0.44 -3.10 -22.85
N GLU A 110 -0.34 -2.09 -23.27
CA GLU A 110 -0.68 -0.93 -22.45
C GLU A 110 -1.48 -1.35 -21.21
N ALA A 111 -2.43 -2.27 -21.36
CA ALA A 111 -3.17 -2.84 -20.24
C ALA A 111 -2.25 -3.60 -19.28
N LEU A 112 -1.32 -4.41 -19.80
CA LEU A 112 -0.35 -5.15 -19.00
C LEU A 112 0.56 -4.20 -18.23
N LEU A 113 1.11 -3.15 -18.86
CA LEU A 113 1.90 -2.12 -18.20
C LEU A 113 1.09 -1.38 -17.14
N ALA A 114 -0.19 -1.09 -17.38
CA ALA A 114 -1.04 -0.48 -16.36
C ALA A 114 -1.15 -1.36 -15.11
N THR A 115 -1.11 -2.69 -15.24
CA THR A 115 -1.14 -3.58 -14.07
C THR A 115 0.12 -3.51 -13.21
N THR A 116 1.22 -2.97 -13.73
CA THR A 116 2.47 -2.76 -12.98
C THR A 116 2.56 -1.36 -12.36
N GLU A 117 1.50 -0.56 -12.44
CA GLU A 117 1.45 0.78 -11.85
C GLU A 117 0.81 0.75 -10.46
N TYR A 118 1.50 1.32 -9.47
CA TYR A 118 1.04 1.34 -8.08
C TYR A 118 -0.39 1.89 -7.92
N PRO A 119 -0.82 2.99 -8.59
CA PRO A 119 -2.20 3.49 -8.46
C PRO A 119 -3.27 2.49 -8.93
N ILE A 120 -2.96 1.68 -9.95
CA ILE A 120 -3.88 0.66 -10.48
C ILE A 120 -3.97 -0.49 -9.49
N PHE A 121 -2.82 -0.97 -8.99
CA PHE A 121 -2.75 -1.96 -7.92
C PHE A 121 -3.51 -1.51 -6.67
N PHE A 122 -3.27 -0.28 -6.20
CA PHE A 122 -3.94 0.26 -5.02
C PHE A 122 -5.45 0.33 -5.22
N SER A 123 -5.91 0.70 -6.42
CA SER A 123 -7.33 0.72 -6.77
C SER A 123 -7.96 -0.69 -6.75
N LEU A 124 -7.23 -1.71 -7.22
CA LEU A 124 -7.63 -3.11 -7.13
C LEU A 124 -7.81 -3.53 -5.66
N MET A 125 -6.81 -3.28 -4.82
CA MET A 125 -6.84 -3.62 -3.39
C MET A 125 -8.01 -2.94 -2.67
N MET A 126 -8.19 -1.63 -2.88
CA MET A 126 -9.31 -0.89 -2.29
C MET A 126 -10.68 -1.33 -2.83
N GLY A 127 -10.73 -1.83 -4.07
CA GLY A 127 -11.93 -2.45 -4.63
C GLY A 127 -12.32 -3.71 -3.86
N GLU A 128 -11.34 -4.58 -3.58
CA GLU A 128 -11.57 -5.82 -2.85
C GLU A 128 -11.86 -5.58 -1.35
N VAL A 129 -11.20 -4.61 -0.71
CA VAL A 129 -11.53 -4.19 0.67
C VAL A 129 -13.00 -3.83 0.80
N ARG A 130 -13.52 -2.96 -0.08
CA ARG A 130 -14.93 -2.52 -0.04
C ARG A 130 -15.92 -3.67 -0.26
N LYS A 131 -15.51 -4.69 -1.00
CA LYS A 131 -16.32 -5.88 -1.28
C LYS A 131 -16.35 -6.85 -0.09
N GLN A 132 -15.23 -7.02 0.60
CA GLN A 132 -15.15 -7.87 1.80
C GLN A 132 -15.72 -7.19 3.05
N HIS A 133 -15.61 -5.87 3.11
CA HIS A 133 -15.94 -5.06 4.28
C HIS A 133 -16.89 -3.91 3.94
N PRO A 134 -18.12 -4.20 3.45
CA PRO A 134 -19.06 -3.18 2.99
C PRO A 134 -19.49 -2.19 4.08
N ASP A 135 -19.47 -2.63 5.34
CA ASP A 135 -19.91 -1.86 6.51
C ASP A 135 -18.74 -1.30 7.35
N TYR A 136 -17.48 -1.49 6.92
CA TYR A 136 -16.34 -1.01 7.70
C TYR A 136 -16.33 0.50 7.77
N LYS A 137 -16.30 1.01 8.99
CA LYS A 137 -16.12 2.42 9.29
C LYS A 137 -14.72 2.55 9.87
N PRO A 138 -13.83 3.35 9.26
CA PRO A 138 -12.54 3.61 9.87
C PRO A 138 -12.79 4.19 11.25
N GLU A 139 -12.07 3.69 12.25
CA GLU A 139 -12.06 4.34 13.55
C GLU A 139 -11.46 5.72 13.32
N THR A 140 -12.31 6.74 13.25
CA THR A 140 -11.87 8.13 13.30
C THR A 140 -11.12 8.26 14.60
N GLY A 141 -9.79 8.31 14.54
CA GLY A 141 -9.00 8.70 15.68
C GLY A 141 -9.56 10.02 16.16
N GLU A 142 -10.26 10.01 17.30
CA GLU A 142 -10.51 11.23 18.03
C GLU A 142 -9.13 11.82 18.29
N VAL A 143 -8.80 12.87 17.55
CA VAL A 143 -7.74 13.79 17.95
C VAL A 143 -8.23 14.32 19.28
N VAL A 144 -7.77 13.72 20.38
CA VAL A 144 -7.99 14.27 21.70
C VAL A 144 -7.19 15.58 21.69
N GLU A 145 -7.87 16.68 21.39
CA GLU A 145 -7.37 18.04 21.58
C GLU A 145 -7.23 18.28 23.10
N ASP A 146 -6.31 17.59 23.77
CA ASP A 146 -5.98 17.78 25.19
C ASP A 146 -4.62 18.49 25.37
N GLU A 147 -4.28 19.39 24.44
CA GLU A 147 -3.13 20.30 24.55
C GLU A 147 -3.49 21.66 25.19
N GLU A 148 -4.52 21.73 26.06
CA GLU A 148 -4.77 22.95 26.87
C GLU A 148 -5.09 22.72 28.36
N ARG A 149 -4.91 21.50 28.90
CA ARG A 149 -5.17 21.24 30.33
C ARG A 149 -3.95 21.05 31.24
N LEU A 150 -2.72 21.21 30.73
CA LEU A 150 -1.51 21.11 31.56
C LEU A 150 -0.80 22.44 31.90
N ILE A 151 -1.30 23.61 31.45
CA ILE A 151 -0.66 24.92 31.70
C ILE A 151 -1.43 25.79 32.73
N LEU A 152 -2.54 25.31 33.32
CA LEU A 152 -3.33 26.06 34.31
C LEU A 152 -3.28 25.52 35.76
N ARG A 153 -2.28 24.69 36.09
CA ARG A 153 -2.01 24.28 37.49
C ARG A 153 -0.70 24.79 38.09
N SER A 154 0.04 25.67 37.38
CA SER A 154 1.32 26.22 37.84
C SER A 154 1.33 27.74 38.11
N SER A 155 0.19 28.34 38.47
CA SER A 155 0.13 29.74 38.93
C SER A 155 -0.65 29.90 40.24
N ALA A 156 -0.19 29.23 41.29
CA ALA A 156 -0.54 29.60 42.66
C ALA A 156 0.75 29.81 43.46
N HIS A 157 1.41 30.94 43.22
CA HIS A 157 2.33 31.53 44.18
C HIS A 157 1.57 32.58 45.01
N PRO A 158 1.43 32.41 46.33
CA PRO A 158 1.07 33.50 47.23
C PRO A 158 2.35 34.12 47.83
N SER A 159 2.59 35.40 47.55
CA SER A 159 3.49 36.29 48.28
C SER A 159 3.01 37.71 47.98
N CYS A 160 2.62 38.54 48.95
CA CYS A 160 3.45 38.96 50.06
C CYS A 160 2.68 39.72 51.16
N HIS A 161 3.23 39.63 52.37
CA HIS A 161 3.26 40.60 53.49
C HIS A 161 1.99 40.95 54.29
N LEU A 162 2.00 40.55 55.57
CA LEU A 162 2.13 41.46 56.73
C LEU A 162 2.36 40.65 58.03
N LEU A 163 3.45 40.94 58.75
CA LEU A 163 3.76 40.44 60.12
C LEU A 163 2.85 41.12 61.16
N PRO A 164 2.65 40.53 62.37
CA PRO A 164 3.45 40.93 63.54
C PRO A 164 3.70 39.75 64.55
N PRO A 165 4.12 39.96 65.82
CA PRO A 165 5.48 39.78 66.34
C PRO A 165 5.59 38.62 67.40
N PRO A 166 6.73 38.42 68.12
CA PRO A 166 7.21 37.08 68.51
C PRO A 166 6.96 36.65 69.98
N SER A 167 7.32 35.37 70.21
CA SER A 167 7.74 34.73 71.48
C SER A 167 6.67 34.23 72.46
N THR A 168 6.67 32.92 72.71
CA THR A 168 7.20 32.26 73.93
C THR A 168 6.97 30.74 73.78
N ASN A 169 8.02 29.95 73.57
CA ASN A 169 8.75 29.21 74.60
C ASN A 169 7.91 28.14 75.33
N LYS A 170 8.09 26.86 74.97
CA LYS A 170 8.27 25.70 75.90
C LYS A 170 8.38 24.37 75.14
N HIS A 171 9.58 23.78 75.17
CA HIS A 171 9.83 22.33 75.23
C HIS A 171 9.12 21.71 76.46
N PRO A 172 9.13 20.38 76.71
CA PRO A 172 9.65 19.23 75.94
C PRO A 172 8.54 18.16 75.72
N SER A 173 8.70 17.08 74.93
CA SER A 173 9.33 15.84 75.38
C SER A 173 9.17 14.78 74.27
N SER A 174 10.25 14.10 73.93
CA SER A 174 10.28 12.72 73.38
C SER A 174 9.77 11.73 74.47
N PRO A 175 9.62 10.39 74.28
CA PRO A 175 10.29 9.56 73.27
C PRO A 175 9.57 8.26 72.78
N ILE A 176 10.25 7.58 71.82
CA ILE A 176 10.47 6.11 71.73
C ILE A 176 9.26 5.16 71.56
N THR A 177 9.24 4.44 70.42
CA THR A 177 9.45 2.96 70.23
C THR A 177 9.03 2.63 68.78
N SER A 178 9.95 2.29 67.87
CA SER A 178 10.55 0.96 67.63
C SER A 178 9.62 -0.12 67.07
N ARG A 179 10.05 -0.66 65.91
CA ARG A 179 10.00 -2.08 65.47
C ARG A 179 8.62 -2.66 65.13
N ASN A 180 8.46 -3.61 64.21
CA ASN A 180 9.30 -4.32 63.23
C ASN A 180 8.29 -5.06 62.32
N ASP A 181 8.81 -5.55 61.18
CA ASP A 181 8.33 -6.69 60.35
C ASP A 181 6.89 -7.23 60.52
#